data_AF-A0A2G9MM47-F1
#
_entry.id   AF-A0A2G9MM47-F1
#
_cell.length_a   1.000
_cell.length_b   1.000
_cell.length_c   1.000
_cell.angle_alpha   90.00
_cell.angle_beta   90.00
_cell.angle_gamma   90.00
#
_symmetry.space_group_name_H-M   'P 1'
#
loop_
_entity.id
_entity.type
_entity.pdbx_description
1 polymer ?
#
loop_
_entity_poly.entity_id
_entity_poly.type
_entity_poly.pdbx_seq_one_letter_code
_entity_poly.pdbx_strand_id
1 'polypeptide(L)'
;MEYGVAFHHAGLVQKQKTAIEDAFRNNIIRTISCTPTLAMGVDLPAYRAVIRDLKRFSKNWGQSYIPVLEYHQMAGRAGRPGKDIRGEAITIAKTEAEKDNIHEQYIEGEVEDIYSKLAVEPVLRTYLLSLIATEFVTSKKHIMGFFGKTFWAFQYRDMKKLDSIITKMLKKLVEWEFLTTDQDDFSSAADFGNEKYKATRLGSRVAELYLDPLTAHDLIQGMYKTKSRIISPFNLLHLISSQLELRPLLRLKKAEYEDVEETLMKHTSDLLVTEPSAFDPDYDYFLRSVKTAMFFSRWIEEIGEDVLLKEFNVRPGELHAKKERANWILYAASELAKILTLHDIEKEFNKLKFRVEYGVKEELFSLLKLKGIGRIRARKLFGNKVRNLGDLKKIDVSALAQLVGKKIAIDLKKQVGINIDKIEIKPNKRKGQISLGDY
;
A
#
# COMPACT_ATOMS: atom_id res chain seq x y z
N MET A 1 -20.30 -22.53 -2.55
CA MET A 1 -20.63 -21.76 -3.77
C MET A 1 -21.75 -22.51 -4.46
N GLU A 2 -22.99 -22.10 -4.25
CA GLU A 2 -24.20 -22.90 -4.54
C GLU A 2 -24.49 -23.11 -6.03
N TYR A 3 -23.94 -22.25 -6.90
CA TYR A 3 -24.31 -22.22 -8.34
C TYR A 3 -23.12 -22.36 -9.30
N GLY A 4 -21.91 -22.69 -8.81
CA GLY A 4 -20.72 -22.82 -9.68
C GLY A 4 -20.24 -21.52 -10.33
N VAL A 5 -20.63 -20.35 -9.78
CA VAL A 5 -20.23 -19.02 -10.27
C VAL A 5 -19.52 -18.25 -9.16
N ALA A 6 -18.49 -17.49 -9.51
CA ALA A 6 -17.79 -16.59 -8.59
C ALA A 6 -17.35 -15.29 -9.28
N PHE A 7 -16.92 -14.31 -8.48
CA PHE A 7 -16.30 -13.08 -8.95
C PHE A 7 -14.86 -12.95 -8.43
N HIS A 8 -13.96 -12.32 -9.19
CA HIS A 8 -12.55 -12.13 -8.80
C HIS A 8 -12.07 -10.70 -9.09
N HIS A 9 -11.62 -9.98 -8.06
CA HIS A 9 -11.08 -8.64 -8.20
C HIS A 9 -10.08 -8.30 -7.09
N ALA A 10 -9.35 -7.19 -7.24
CA ALA A 10 -8.34 -6.73 -6.28
C ALA A 10 -8.86 -6.55 -4.84
N GLY A 11 -10.15 -6.26 -4.70
CA GLY A 11 -10.83 -6.07 -3.41
C GLY A 11 -11.08 -7.34 -2.58
N LEU A 12 -10.81 -8.53 -3.13
CA LEU A 12 -10.80 -9.78 -2.35
C LEU A 12 -9.47 -9.95 -1.61
N VAL A 13 -9.50 -10.60 -0.43
CA VAL A 13 -8.25 -10.98 0.25
C VAL A 13 -7.60 -12.19 -0.42
N GLN A 14 -6.29 -12.37 -0.23
CA GLN A 14 -5.53 -13.43 -0.92
C GLN A 14 -6.13 -14.83 -0.71
N LYS A 15 -6.59 -15.15 0.50
CA LYS A 15 -7.23 -16.44 0.79
C LYS A 15 -8.50 -16.68 -0.03
N GLN A 16 -9.30 -15.63 -0.25
CA GLN A 16 -10.52 -15.72 -1.07
C GLN A 16 -10.15 -15.91 -2.55
N LYS A 17 -9.15 -15.16 -3.04
CA LYS A 17 -8.63 -15.31 -4.41
C LYS A 17 -8.16 -16.75 -4.65
N THR A 18 -7.25 -17.25 -3.82
CA THR A 18 -6.74 -18.63 -3.93
C THR A 18 -7.87 -19.67 -3.87
N ALA A 19 -8.84 -19.52 -2.96
CA ALA A 19 -9.97 -20.46 -2.90
C ALA A 19 -10.82 -20.47 -4.19
N ILE A 20 -11.04 -19.31 -4.81
CA ILE A 20 -11.77 -19.19 -6.09
C ILE A 20 -10.94 -19.81 -7.22
N GLU A 21 -9.65 -19.51 -7.28
CA GLU A 21 -8.74 -20.01 -8.32
C GLU A 21 -8.61 -21.54 -8.26
N ASP A 22 -8.42 -22.10 -7.06
CA ASP A 22 -8.36 -23.55 -6.84
C ASP A 22 -9.69 -24.23 -7.20
N ALA A 23 -10.81 -23.64 -6.78
CA ALA A 23 -12.13 -24.17 -7.10
C ALA A 23 -12.44 -24.13 -8.61
N PHE A 24 -11.91 -23.15 -9.35
CA PHE A 24 -12.03 -23.09 -10.80
C PHE A 24 -11.15 -24.14 -11.49
N ARG A 25 -9.88 -24.29 -11.08
CA ARG A 25 -9.00 -25.36 -11.61
C ARG A 25 -9.58 -26.75 -11.39
N ASN A 26 -10.25 -26.96 -10.25
CA ASN A 26 -10.91 -28.22 -9.90
C ASN A 26 -12.32 -28.38 -10.48
N ASN A 27 -12.78 -27.50 -11.39
CA ASN A 27 -14.10 -27.52 -12.01
C ASN A 27 -15.29 -27.45 -11.03
N ILE A 28 -15.07 -26.99 -9.79
CA ILE A 28 -16.12 -26.71 -8.81
C ILE A 28 -16.83 -25.41 -9.19
N ILE A 29 -16.06 -24.40 -9.60
CA ILE A 29 -16.57 -23.19 -10.24
C ILE A 29 -16.45 -23.39 -11.75
N ARG A 30 -17.53 -23.09 -12.48
CA ARG A 30 -17.61 -23.15 -13.94
C ARG A 30 -17.43 -21.79 -14.59
N THR A 31 -17.73 -20.70 -13.86
CA THR A 31 -17.65 -19.33 -14.40
C THR A 31 -17.08 -18.37 -13.37
N ILE A 32 -16.10 -17.57 -13.79
CA ILE A 32 -15.58 -16.43 -13.03
C ILE A 32 -15.87 -15.15 -13.79
N SER A 33 -16.48 -14.17 -13.13
CA SER A 33 -16.49 -12.77 -13.60
C SER A 33 -15.34 -12.02 -12.93
N CYS A 34 -14.43 -11.42 -13.69
CA CYS A 34 -13.23 -10.81 -13.11
C CYS A 34 -12.90 -9.43 -13.66
N THR A 35 -12.19 -8.64 -12.85
CA THR A 35 -11.52 -7.41 -13.31
C THR A 35 -10.17 -7.75 -13.97
N PRO A 36 -9.56 -6.83 -14.76
CA PRO A 36 -8.32 -7.11 -15.52
C PRO A 36 -7.15 -7.64 -14.69
N THR A 37 -7.13 -7.43 -13.38
CA THR A 37 -6.09 -7.97 -12.48
C THR A 37 -5.93 -9.48 -12.54
N LEU A 38 -7.00 -10.24 -12.83
CA LEU A 38 -6.89 -11.69 -13.02
C LEU A 38 -6.23 -12.02 -14.36
N ALA A 39 -6.50 -11.20 -15.38
CA ALA A 39 -6.03 -11.43 -16.74
C ALA A 39 -4.49 -11.38 -16.86
N MET A 40 -3.81 -10.68 -15.94
CA MET A 40 -2.34 -10.53 -15.95
C MET A 40 -1.63 -11.42 -14.91
N GLY A 41 -2.35 -11.95 -13.91
CA GLY A 41 -1.73 -12.34 -12.64
C GLY A 41 -1.65 -13.83 -12.32
N VAL A 42 -2.43 -14.69 -13.00
CA VAL A 42 -2.54 -16.12 -12.64
C VAL A 42 -2.75 -16.96 -13.90
N ASP A 43 -2.11 -18.13 -14.00
CA ASP A 43 -2.38 -19.08 -15.09
C ASP A 43 -3.71 -19.83 -14.85
N LEU A 44 -4.77 -19.36 -15.51
CA LEU A 44 -6.14 -19.86 -15.38
C LEU A 44 -6.80 -19.85 -16.77
N PRO A 45 -6.49 -20.83 -17.63
CA PRO A 45 -7.12 -20.94 -18.93
C PRO A 45 -8.57 -21.44 -18.79
N ALA A 46 -9.44 -21.00 -19.69
CA ALA A 46 -10.84 -21.38 -19.77
C ALA A 46 -11.19 -21.70 -21.23
N TYR A 47 -12.17 -22.57 -21.50
CA TYR A 47 -12.61 -22.81 -22.88
C TYR A 47 -13.01 -21.51 -23.60
N ARG A 48 -13.70 -20.62 -22.88
CA ARG A 48 -14.22 -19.36 -23.40
C ARG A 48 -13.83 -18.18 -22.52
N ALA A 49 -13.35 -17.11 -23.13
CA ALA A 49 -13.12 -15.82 -22.50
C ALA A 49 -14.14 -14.80 -23.05
N VAL A 50 -14.87 -14.10 -22.17
CA VAL A 50 -15.84 -13.08 -22.58
C VAL A 50 -15.36 -11.72 -22.09
N ILE A 51 -14.99 -10.85 -23.02
CA ILE A 51 -14.56 -9.48 -22.77
C ILE A 51 -15.78 -8.57 -22.86
N ARG A 52 -16.41 -8.35 -21.70
CA ARG A 52 -17.69 -7.63 -21.61
C ARG A 52 -17.58 -6.15 -21.95
N ASP A 53 -16.54 -5.51 -21.46
CA ASP A 53 -16.31 -4.06 -21.54
C ASP A 53 -14.92 -3.80 -22.13
N LEU A 54 -14.88 -3.12 -23.28
CA LEU A 54 -13.63 -2.65 -23.90
C LEU A 54 -13.32 -1.19 -23.55
N LYS A 55 -14.20 -0.51 -22.81
CA LYS A 55 -14.03 0.89 -22.41
C LYS A 55 -13.80 0.97 -20.91
N ARG A 56 -12.80 1.75 -20.52
CA ARG A 56 -12.41 2.02 -19.13
C ARG A 56 -12.28 3.52 -18.92
N PHE A 57 -12.73 4.00 -17.76
CA PHE A 57 -12.48 5.37 -17.36
C PHE A 57 -11.00 5.58 -17.03
N SER A 58 -10.37 6.52 -17.72
CA SER A 58 -9.03 7.03 -17.47
C SER A 58 -9.13 8.46 -16.95
N LYS A 59 -8.35 8.79 -15.92
CA LYS A 59 -8.38 10.13 -15.30
C LYS A 59 -8.09 11.25 -16.31
N ASN A 60 -7.20 10.98 -17.27
CA ASN A 60 -6.73 11.99 -18.23
C ASN A 60 -7.59 12.06 -19.50
N TRP A 61 -8.31 11.00 -19.83
CA TRP A 61 -8.93 10.82 -21.16
C TRP A 61 -10.42 10.46 -21.10
N GLY A 62 -11.02 10.41 -19.91
CA GLY A 62 -12.41 9.99 -19.74
C GLY A 62 -12.61 8.52 -20.08
N GLN A 63 -13.77 8.16 -20.62
CA GLN A 63 -14.02 6.79 -21.09
C GLN A 63 -13.22 6.54 -22.37
N SER A 64 -12.22 5.66 -22.29
CA SER A 64 -11.35 5.31 -23.42
C SER A 64 -11.34 3.80 -23.65
N TYR A 65 -11.08 3.38 -24.88
CA TYR A 65 -10.83 1.97 -25.18
C TYR A 65 -9.62 1.44 -24.40
N ILE A 66 -9.65 0.17 -24.01
CA ILE A 66 -8.50 -0.51 -23.42
C ILE A 66 -7.43 -0.76 -24.49
N PRO A 67 -6.15 -0.88 -24.12
CA PRO A 67 -5.10 -1.22 -25.08
C PRO A 67 -5.35 -2.57 -25.77
N VAL A 68 -4.95 -2.68 -27.03
CA VAL A 68 -5.00 -3.91 -27.84
C VAL A 68 -4.18 -5.02 -27.17
N LEU A 69 -3.03 -4.68 -26.57
CA LEU A 69 -2.25 -5.62 -25.75
C LEU A 69 -3.08 -6.24 -24.61
N GLU A 70 -3.88 -5.44 -23.89
CA GLU A 70 -4.70 -5.91 -22.77
C GLU A 70 -5.83 -6.81 -23.26
N TYR A 71 -6.43 -6.47 -24.41
CA TYR A 71 -7.40 -7.32 -25.09
C TYR A 71 -6.82 -8.70 -25.42
N HIS A 72 -5.66 -8.75 -26.11
CA HIS A 72 -5.07 -10.03 -26.50
C HIS A 72 -4.64 -10.87 -25.30
N GLN A 73 -4.19 -10.25 -24.21
CA GLN A 73 -3.89 -11.00 -22.99
C GLN A 73 -5.15 -11.58 -22.32
N MET A 74 -6.32 -10.93 -22.43
CA MET A 74 -7.59 -11.51 -21.99
C MET A 74 -8.07 -12.61 -22.94
N ALA A 75 -8.04 -12.35 -24.25
CA ALA A 75 -8.47 -13.29 -25.28
C ALA A 75 -7.61 -14.57 -25.29
N GLY A 76 -6.29 -14.44 -25.08
CA GLY A 76 -5.33 -15.55 -25.03
C GLY A 76 -5.52 -16.52 -23.84
N ARG A 77 -6.45 -16.22 -22.93
CA ARG A 77 -6.88 -17.17 -21.87
C ARG A 77 -7.93 -18.16 -22.34
N ALA A 78 -8.49 -17.94 -23.53
CA ALA A 78 -9.42 -18.87 -24.15
C ALA A 78 -8.66 -20.08 -24.72
N GLY A 79 -9.16 -21.28 -24.43
CA GLY A 79 -8.56 -22.56 -24.77
C GLY A 79 -7.67 -23.10 -23.64
N ARG A 80 -7.94 -24.33 -23.20
CA ARG A 80 -7.12 -25.03 -22.18
C ARG A 80 -6.14 -25.98 -22.88
N PRO A 81 -4.83 -25.76 -22.76
CA PRO A 81 -3.82 -26.65 -23.32
C PRO A 81 -4.03 -28.11 -22.90
N GLY A 82 -4.00 -29.03 -23.86
CA GLY A 82 -4.20 -30.46 -23.64
C GLY A 82 -5.62 -30.90 -23.26
N LYS A 83 -6.60 -29.98 -23.23
CA LYS A 83 -8.01 -30.30 -22.93
C LYS A 83 -8.97 -29.88 -24.05
N ASP A 84 -8.75 -28.71 -24.65
CA ASP A 84 -9.62 -28.16 -25.68
C ASP A 84 -8.92 -28.17 -27.04
N ILE A 85 -9.66 -28.51 -28.10
CA ILE A 85 -9.17 -28.43 -29.50
C ILE A 85 -9.17 -26.99 -30.05
N ARG A 86 -9.91 -26.09 -29.40
CA ARG A 86 -10.01 -24.66 -29.72
C ARG A 86 -10.43 -23.87 -28.48
N GLY A 87 -10.13 -22.57 -28.47
CA GLY A 87 -10.67 -21.61 -27.51
C GLY A 87 -11.57 -20.58 -28.19
N GLU A 88 -12.51 -19.99 -27.45
CA GLU A 88 -13.37 -18.91 -27.95
C GLU A 88 -13.19 -17.62 -27.15
N ALA A 89 -12.73 -16.56 -27.80
CA ALA A 89 -12.71 -15.20 -27.24
C ALA A 89 -13.87 -14.38 -27.83
N ILE A 90 -14.74 -13.87 -26.97
CA ILE A 90 -15.97 -13.17 -27.39
C ILE A 90 -15.97 -11.76 -26.79
N THR A 91 -16.21 -10.77 -27.66
CA THR A 91 -16.39 -9.37 -27.27
C THR A 91 -17.82 -8.94 -27.57
N ILE A 92 -18.36 -8.02 -26.76
CA ILE A 92 -19.75 -7.56 -26.90
C ILE A 92 -19.78 -6.14 -27.48
N ALA A 93 -20.30 -6.00 -28.70
CA ALA A 93 -20.65 -4.72 -29.30
C ALA A 93 -22.14 -4.40 -29.08
N LYS A 94 -22.48 -3.12 -28.95
CA LYS A 94 -23.88 -2.66 -28.82
C LYS A 94 -24.51 -2.25 -30.14
N THR A 95 -23.70 -1.89 -31.13
CA THR A 95 -24.13 -1.47 -32.47
C THR A 95 -23.23 -2.11 -33.53
N GLU A 96 -23.71 -2.23 -34.77
CA GLU A 96 -22.89 -2.73 -35.88
C GLU A 96 -21.64 -1.84 -36.09
N ALA A 97 -21.78 -0.52 -35.99
CA ALA A 97 -20.62 0.38 -36.06
C ALA A 97 -19.60 0.11 -34.94
N GLU A 98 -20.02 -0.21 -33.71
CA GLU A 98 -19.09 -0.58 -32.64
C GLU A 98 -18.44 -1.94 -32.93
N LYS A 99 -19.17 -2.89 -33.51
CA LYS A 99 -18.63 -4.20 -33.92
C LYS A 99 -17.54 -4.05 -34.98
N ASP A 100 -17.78 -3.25 -36.01
CA ASP A 100 -16.80 -3.02 -37.09
C ASP A 100 -15.52 -2.37 -36.52
N ASN A 101 -15.67 -1.34 -35.68
CA ASN A 101 -14.53 -0.71 -34.99
C ASN A 101 -13.77 -1.70 -34.10
N ILE A 102 -14.47 -2.58 -33.37
CA ILE A 102 -13.83 -3.60 -32.53
C ILE A 102 -13.06 -4.60 -33.39
N HIS A 103 -13.64 -5.02 -34.52
CA HIS A 103 -13.00 -5.93 -35.45
C HIS A 103 -11.70 -5.34 -36.00
N GLU A 104 -11.78 -4.13 -36.54
CA GLU A 104 -10.64 -3.40 -37.10
C GLU A 104 -9.56 -3.16 -36.03
N GLN A 105 -9.93 -2.72 -34.83
CA GLN A 105 -8.96 -2.35 -33.80
C GLN A 105 -8.33 -3.56 -33.09
N TYR A 106 -9.10 -4.59 -32.75
CA TYR A 106 -8.65 -5.66 -31.85
C TYR A 106 -8.45 -7.02 -32.50
N ILE A 107 -9.09 -7.29 -33.65
CA ILE A 107 -8.97 -8.57 -34.35
C ILE A 107 -7.96 -8.45 -35.49
N GLU A 108 -8.09 -7.39 -36.31
CA GLU A 108 -7.19 -7.11 -37.44
C GLU A 108 -6.07 -6.14 -37.06
N GLY A 109 -6.24 -5.37 -36.00
CA GLY A 109 -5.30 -4.34 -35.55
C GLY A 109 -4.04 -4.92 -34.92
N GLU A 110 -2.99 -4.08 -34.90
CA GLU A 110 -1.72 -4.41 -34.28
C GLU A 110 -1.66 -3.96 -32.82
N VAL A 111 -0.85 -4.67 -32.03
CA VAL A 111 -0.56 -4.31 -30.64
C VAL A 111 0.20 -3.00 -30.60
N GLU A 112 -0.15 -2.11 -29.66
CA GLU A 112 0.54 -0.84 -29.52
C GLU A 112 2.02 -1.01 -29.13
N ASP A 113 2.87 -0.12 -29.64
CA ASP A 113 4.28 -0.06 -29.25
C ASP A 113 4.45 0.14 -27.74
N ILE A 114 5.46 -0.52 -27.18
CA ILE A 114 5.85 -0.35 -25.78
C ILE A 114 6.70 0.91 -25.67
N TYR A 115 6.23 1.93 -24.94
CA TYR A 115 6.99 3.15 -24.66
C TYR A 115 7.56 3.19 -23.23
N SER A 116 8.84 3.54 -23.11
CA SER A 116 9.52 3.72 -21.83
C SER A 116 8.84 4.77 -20.95
N LYS A 117 8.68 4.44 -19.66
CA LYS A 117 8.16 5.35 -18.63
C LYS A 117 9.24 5.88 -17.68
N LEU A 118 10.52 5.74 -18.06
CA LEU A 118 11.66 6.10 -17.21
C LEU A 118 11.69 7.58 -16.82
N ALA A 119 11.28 8.49 -17.71
CA ALA A 119 11.33 9.94 -17.48
C ALA A 119 10.21 10.49 -16.58
N VAL A 120 9.42 9.61 -15.93
CA VAL A 120 8.41 10.02 -14.94
C VAL A 120 9.13 10.39 -13.63
N GLU A 121 8.86 11.58 -13.09
CA GLU A 121 9.71 12.15 -12.04
C GLU A 121 9.92 11.26 -10.80
N PRO A 122 8.89 10.67 -10.16
CA PRO A 122 9.07 9.73 -9.05
C PRO A 122 10.01 8.55 -9.34
N VAL A 123 9.86 7.96 -10.53
CA VAL A 123 10.63 6.80 -10.97
C VAL A 123 12.10 7.19 -11.12
N LEU A 124 12.36 8.25 -11.88
CA LEU A 124 13.72 8.69 -12.16
C LEU A 124 14.43 9.18 -10.90
N ARG A 125 13.74 9.91 -10.01
CA ARG A 125 14.30 10.42 -8.75
C ARG A 125 14.75 9.28 -7.82
N THR A 126 13.93 8.24 -7.70
CA THR A 126 14.25 7.06 -6.88
C THR A 126 15.46 6.31 -7.44
N TYR A 127 15.49 6.04 -8.74
CA TYR A 127 16.63 5.34 -9.36
C TYR A 127 17.91 6.19 -9.35
N LEU A 128 17.80 7.50 -9.56
CA LEU A 128 18.95 8.39 -9.54
C LEU A 128 19.64 8.38 -8.18
N LEU A 129 18.88 8.54 -7.08
CA LEU A 129 19.43 8.45 -5.73
C LEU A 129 20.02 7.06 -5.47
N SER A 130 19.33 5.99 -5.85
CA SER A 130 19.80 4.61 -5.65
C SER A 130 21.11 4.31 -6.39
N LEU A 131 21.25 4.74 -7.64
CA LEU A 131 22.48 4.56 -8.43
C LEU A 131 23.66 5.32 -7.84
N ILE A 132 23.43 6.50 -7.27
CA ILE A 132 24.48 7.29 -6.61
C ILE A 132 24.82 6.69 -5.23
N ALA A 133 23.82 6.28 -4.45
CA ALA A 133 24.01 5.67 -3.14
C ALA A 133 24.73 4.32 -3.20
N THR A 134 24.57 3.58 -4.29
CA THR A 134 25.31 2.33 -4.57
C THR A 134 26.65 2.57 -5.27
N GLU A 135 27.04 3.82 -5.46
CA GLU A 135 28.27 4.25 -6.15
C GLU A 135 28.40 3.74 -7.60
N PHE A 136 27.30 3.29 -8.21
CA PHE A 136 27.27 2.84 -9.60
C PHE A 136 27.47 4.00 -10.57
N VAL A 137 26.97 5.19 -10.21
CA VAL A 137 27.24 6.46 -10.91
C VAL A 137 27.65 7.52 -9.91
N THR A 138 28.67 8.32 -10.26
CA THR A 138 29.28 9.28 -9.33
C THR A 138 29.43 10.67 -9.91
N SER A 139 29.19 10.87 -11.21
CA SER A 139 29.30 12.17 -11.88
C SER A 139 28.21 12.33 -12.92
N LYS A 140 27.93 13.57 -13.34
CA LYS A 140 26.94 13.83 -14.41
C LYS A 140 27.27 13.05 -15.69
N LYS A 141 28.55 12.93 -16.05
CA LYS A 141 29.01 12.11 -17.18
C LYS A 141 28.67 10.63 -17.01
N HIS A 142 28.90 10.04 -15.83
CA HIS A 142 28.57 8.63 -15.57
C HIS A 142 27.06 8.41 -15.56
N ILE A 143 26.29 9.32 -14.96
CA ILE A 143 24.83 9.32 -14.94
C ILE A 143 24.31 9.29 -16.37
N MET A 144 24.72 10.25 -17.21
CA MET A 144 24.28 10.31 -18.61
C MET A 144 24.75 9.11 -19.43
N GLY A 145 25.95 8.58 -19.15
CA GLY A 145 26.45 7.35 -19.78
C GLY A 145 25.62 6.12 -19.44
N PHE A 146 25.11 6.02 -18.21
CA PHE A 146 24.18 4.95 -17.81
C PHE A 146 22.82 5.13 -18.49
N PHE A 147 22.21 6.30 -18.35
CA PHE A 147 20.88 6.57 -18.90
C PHE A 147 20.85 6.49 -20.42
N GLY A 148 21.97 6.79 -21.11
CA GLY A 148 22.14 6.62 -22.55
C GLY A 148 22.05 5.18 -23.05
N LYS A 149 22.15 4.19 -22.16
CA LYS A 149 22.00 2.75 -22.48
C LYS A 149 20.60 2.20 -22.16
N THR A 150 19.67 3.04 -21.73
CA THR A 150 18.32 2.60 -21.34
C THR A 150 17.39 2.49 -22.54
N PHE A 151 16.29 1.76 -22.39
CA PHE A 151 15.23 1.69 -23.41
C PHE A 151 14.65 3.09 -23.75
N TRP A 152 14.64 4.01 -22.78
CA TRP A 152 14.26 5.40 -23.03
C TRP A 152 15.18 6.06 -24.05
N ALA A 153 16.50 5.94 -23.85
CA ALA A 153 17.49 6.53 -24.76
C ALA A 153 17.44 5.90 -26.15
N PHE A 154 17.24 4.57 -26.21
CA PHE A 154 17.05 3.85 -27.47
C PHE A 154 15.85 4.39 -28.28
N GLN A 155 14.72 4.65 -27.61
CA GLN A 155 13.50 5.12 -28.28
C GLN A 155 13.54 6.59 -28.68
N TYR A 156 13.94 7.49 -27.77
CA TYR A 156 13.80 8.93 -27.98
C TYR A 156 15.03 9.57 -28.63
N ARG A 157 16.22 8.94 -28.51
CA ARG A 157 17.54 9.38 -29.01
C ARG A 157 18.03 10.74 -28.48
N ASP A 158 17.20 11.76 -28.46
CA ASP A 158 17.49 13.07 -27.88
C ASP A 158 17.41 13.04 -26.35
N MET A 159 18.58 13.13 -25.72
CA MET A 159 18.74 13.10 -24.27
C MET A 159 18.54 14.46 -23.61
N LYS A 160 18.33 15.56 -24.34
CA LYS A 160 18.22 16.92 -23.76
C LYS A 160 17.12 17.03 -22.70
N LYS A 161 15.94 16.47 -23.01
CA LYS A 161 14.82 16.47 -22.07
C LYS A 161 15.15 15.67 -20.81
N LEU A 162 15.77 14.51 -20.96
CA LEU A 162 16.16 13.68 -19.83
C LEU A 162 17.26 14.36 -18.99
N ASP A 163 18.26 14.97 -19.62
CA ASP A 163 19.31 15.73 -18.94
C ASP A 163 18.73 16.88 -18.10
N SER A 164 17.76 17.61 -18.65
CA SER A 164 17.06 18.68 -17.92
C SER A 164 16.34 18.15 -16.68
N ILE A 165 15.62 17.03 -16.81
CA ILE A 165 14.93 16.40 -15.68
C ILE A 165 15.93 15.88 -14.63
N ILE A 166 17.00 15.20 -15.05
CA ILE A 166 18.06 14.69 -14.18
C ILE A 166 18.72 15.86 -13.43
N THR A 167 19.08 16.93 -14.13
CA THR A 167 19.71 18.11 -13.53
C THR A 167 18.81 18.74 -12.47
N LYS A 168 17.51 18.88 -12.76
CA LYS A 168 16.50 19.35 -11.79
C LYS A 168 16.43 18.42 -10.56
N MET A 169 16.51 17.11 -10.75
CA MET A 169 16.46 16.14 -9.65
C MET A 169 17.73 16.16 -8.80
N LEU A 170 18.91 16.22 -9.41
CA LEU A 170 20.17 16.34 -8.67
C LEU A 170 20.15 17.57 -7.79
N LYS A 171 19.73 18.73 -8.33
CA LYS A 171 19.57 19.96 -7.56
C LYS A 171 18.67 19.76 -6.35
N LYS A 172 17.47 19.17 -6.53
CA LYS A 172 16.56 18.87 -5.42
C LYS A 172 17.15 17.90 -4.39
N LEU A 173 17.83 16.85 -4.84
CA LEU A 173 18.44 15.87 -3.93
C LEU A 173 19.58 16.47 -3.10
N VAL A 174 20.30 17.44 -3.64
CA VAL A 174 21.29 18.24 -2.90
C VAL A 174 20.59 19.22 -1.94
N GLU A 175 19.58 19.96 -2.40
CA GLU A 175 18.76 20.85 -1.57
C GLU A 175 18.10 20.13 -0.37
N TRP A 176 17.76 18.85 -0.54
CA TRP A 176 17.18 18.01 0.51
C TRP A 176 18.20 17.23 1.33
N GLU A 177 19.50 17.52 1.15
CA GLU A 177 20.61 16.90 1.88
C GLU A 177 20.70 15.37 1.71
N PHE A 178 20.13 14.82 0.63
CA PHE A 178 20.29 13.40 0.29
C PHE A 178 21.58 13.14 -0.50
N LEU A 179 22.06 14.15 -1.21
CA LEU A 179 23.35 14.15 -1.91
C LEU A 179 24.22 15.31 -1.45
N THR A 180 25.53 15.11 -1.51
CA THR A 180 26.55 16.16 -1.41
C THR A 180 27.34 16.23 -2.70
N THR A 181 27.89 17.40 -3.00
CA THR A 181 28.79 17.64 -4.13
C THR A 181 30.18 17.99 -3.63
N ASP A 182 31.22 17.50 -4.32
CA ASP A 182 32.63 17.77 -3.98
C ASP A 182 33.12 19.17 -4.46
N GLN A 183 32.23 20.11 -4.74
CA GLN A 183 32.63 21.46 -5.22
C GLN A 183 32.90 22.41 -4.05
N ASP A 184 34.08 23.05 -4.08
CA ASP A 184 34.35 24.31 -3.37
C ASP A 184 33.52 25.45 -4.01
N ASP A 185 33.12 26.45 -3.21
CA ASP A 185 32.32 27.62 -3.63
C ASP A 185 32.96 28.47 -4.77
N PHE A 186 34.18 28.15 -5.20
CA PHE A 186 34.91 28.78 -6.31
C PHE A 186 35.37 27.74 -7.35
N SER A 187 34.49 27.33 -8.25
CA SER A 187 34.85 26.49 -9.40
C SER A 187 35.10 27.33 -10.67
N SER A 188 36.21 27.06 -11.37
CA SER A 188 36.50 27.64 -12.69
C SER A 188 35.48 27.15 -13.74
N ALA A 189 35.25 27.92 -14.80
CA ALA A 189 34.39 27.52 -15.92
C ALA A 189 34.82 26.19 -16.58
N ALA A 190 36.07 25.75 -16.36
CA ALA A 190 36.60 24.47 -16.81
C ALA A 190 36.10 23.24 -16.03
N ASP A 191 35.59 23.42 -14.80
CA ASP A 191 35.14 22.33 -13.93
C ASP A 191 33.62 22.09 -13.99
N PHE A 192 32.92 22.87 -14.83
CA PHE A 192 31.48 22.78 -15.01
C PHE A 192 31.09 21.40 -15.60
N GLY A 193 30.39 20.58 -14.82
CA GLY A 193 29.97 19.24 -15.21
C GLY A 193 30.85 18.07 -14.72
N ASN A 194 31.96 18.36 -14.01
CA ASN A 194 32.77 17.35 -13.31
C ASN A 194 32.38 17.15 -11.84
N GLU A 195 31.25 17.71 -11.42
CA GLU A 195 30.68 17.50 -10.09
C GLU A 195 30.58 16.01 -9.78
N LYS A 196 31.22 15.62 -8.68
CA LYS A 196 31.02 14.32 -8.08
C LYS A 196 29.87 14.40 -7.09
N TYR A 197 28.93 13.47 -7.22
CA TYR A 197 27.82 13.32 -6.30
C TYR A 197 28.09 12.14 -5.39
N LYS A 198 27.87 12.35 -4.09
CA LYS A 198 27.93 11.30 -3.08
C LYS A 198 26.65 11.31 -2.26
N ALA A 199 26.09 10.15 -1.99
CA ALA A 199 24.94 10.06 -1.11
C ALA A 199 25.34 10.34 0.35
N THR A 200 24.55 11.14 1.04
CA THR A 200 24.70 11.33 2.48
C THR A 200 24.28 10.06 3.21
N ARG A 201 24.54 9.97 4.53
CA ARG A 201 23.99 8.87 5.35
C ARG A 201 22.47 8.81 5.27
N LEU A 202 21.82 9.98 5.23
CA LEU A 202 20.39 10.11 5.10
C LEU A 202 19.91 9.66 3.71
N GLY A 203 20.52 10.15 2.63
CA GLY A 203 20.17 9.76 1.26
C GLY A 203 20.38 8.27 0.98
N SER A 204 21.47 7.70 1.51
CA SER A 204 21.71 6.25 1.45
C SER A 204 20.60 5.47 2.13
N ARG A 205 20.16 5.92 3.31
CA ARG A 205 19.04 5.27 4.02
C ARG A 205 17.73 5.38 3.24
N VAL A 206 17.44 6.52 2.62
CA VAL A 206 16.24 6.68 1.77
C VAL A 206 16.24 5.67 0.63
N ALA A 207 17.40 5.48 -0.03
CA ALA A 207 17.54 4.48 -1.09
C ALA A 207 17.34 3.04 -0.57
N GLU A 208 17.93 2.68 0.58
CA GLU A 208 17.77 1.36 1.22
C GLU A 208 16.32 1.07 1.62
N LEU A 209 15.57 2.10 2.03
CA LEU A 209 14.16 1.98 2.39
C LEU A 209 13.24 1.83 1.17
N TYR A 210 13.79 1.98 -0.04
CA TYR A 210 13.07 2.00 -1.32
C TYR A 210 11.96 3.06 -1.37
N LEU A 211 12.18 4.17 -0.65
CA LEU A 211 11.22 5.25 -0.50
C LEU A 211 11.47 6.33 -1.56
N ASP A 212 10.42 6.92 -2.12
CA ASP A 212 10.61 8.08 -3.00
C ASP A 212 11.29 9.23 -2.22
N PRO A 213 12.35 9.86 -2.76
CA PRO A 213 13.04 10.94 -2.05
C PRO A 213 12.14 12.15 -1.73
N LEU A 214 11.12 12.45 -2.52
CA LEU A 214 10.13 13.48 -2.19
C LEU A 214 9.34 13.09 -0.94
N THR A 215 8.90 11.84 -0.84
CA THR A 215 8.22 11.35 0.36
C THR A 215 9.14 11.37 1.57
N ALA A 216 10.41 10.99 1.42
CA ALA A 216 11.39 11.14 2.50
C ALA A 216 11.51 12.59 2.96
N HIS A 217 11.63 13.54 2.01
CA HIS A 217 11.69 14.97 2.31
C HIS A 217 10.42 15.45 3.04
N ASP A 218 9.23 15.13 2.53
CA ASP A 218 7.96 15.55 3.12
C ASP A 218 7.76 14.98 4.53
N LEU A 219 8.15 13.72 4.76
CA LEU A 219 8.15 13.13 6.09
C LEU A 219 9.08 13.89 7.04
N ILE A 220 10.30 14.21 6.62
CA ILE A 220 11.29 14.94 7.43
C ILE A 220 10.79 16.36 7.74
N GLN A 221 10.25 17.07 6.77
CA GLN A 221 9.64 18.39 6.97
C GLN A 221 8.47 18.31 7.96
N GLY A 222 7.63 17.28 7.83
CA GLY A 222 6.56 17.00 8.79
C GLY A 222 7.08 16.76 10.21
N MET A 223 8.18 16.01 10.36
CA MET A 223 8.81 15.78 11.67
C MET A 223 9.30 17.10 12.29
N TYR A 224 9.99 17.94 11.52
CA TYR A 224 10.49 19.24 12.01
C TYR A 224 9.39 20.24 12.37
N LYS A 225 8.20 20.14 11.75
CA LYS A 225 7.03 20.95 12.11
C LYS A 225 6.38 20.57 13.43
N THR A 226 6.81 19.49 14.07
CA THR A 226 6.24 19.05 15.34
C THR A 226 6.59 20.04 16.46
N LYS A 227 5.69 21.00 16.73
CA LYS A 227 5.88 22.05 17.75
C LYS A 227 5.60 21.59 19.18
N SER A 228 4.85 20.50 19.34
CA SER A 228 4.32 20.03 20.63
C SER A 228 5.14 18.87 21.20
N ARG A 229 5.25 18.82 22.54
CA ARG A 229 5.73 17.62 23.25
C ARG A 229 4.80 16.41 23.06
N ILE A 230 3.54 16.63 22.68
CA ILE A 230 2.55 15.58 22.44
C ILE A 230 2.21 15.58 20.95
N ILE A 231 2.62 14.51 20.27
CA ILE A 231 2.39 14.33 18.85
C ILE A 231 1.05 13.61 18.68
N SER A 232 0.11 14.25 17.98
CA SER A 232 -1.20 13.64 17.69
C SER A 232 -1.03 12.42 16.78
N PRO A 233 -1.54 11.22 17.17
CA PRO A 233 -1.56 10.05 16.29
C PRO A 233 -2.27 10.33 14.97
N PHE A 234 -3.33 11.15 14.97
CA PHE A 234 -4.05 11.52 13.77
C PHE A 234 -3.15 12.31 12.80
N ASN A 235 -2.35 13.26 13.29
CA ASN A 235 -1.51 14.09 12.43
C ASN A 235 -0.33 13.31 11.83
N LEU A 236 0.19 12.31 12.54
CA LEU A 236 1.14 11.35 11.99
C LEU A 236 0.49 10.44 10.95
N LEU A 237 -0.74 9.96 11.20
CA LEU A 237 -1.52 9.20 10.22
C LEU A 237 -1.83 10.03 8.97
N HIS A 238 -2.13 11.32 9.13
CA HIS A 238 -2.34 12.24 8.02
C HIS A 238 -1.05 12.47 7.24
N LEU A 239 0.08 12.68 7.93
CA LEU A 239 1.39 12.81 7.31
C LEU A 239 1.72 11.61 6.41
N ILE A 240 1.58 10.37 6.90
CA ILE A 240 1.80 9.19 6.05
C ILE A 240 0.73 9.03 4.96
N SER A 241 -0.49 9.50 5.21
CA SER A 241 -1.61 9.38 4.26
C SER A 241 -1.50 10.33 3.08
N SER A 242 -0.71 11.39 3.20
CA SER A 242 -0.45 12.34 2.12
C SER A 242 0.67 11.89 1.17
N GLN A 243 1.34 10.77 1.46
CA GLN A 243 2.50 10.29 0.70
C GLN A 243 2.13 9.53 -0.58
N LEU A 244 3.08 9.46 -1.52
CA LEU A 244 2.87 8.87 -2.86
C LEU A 244 2.57 7.37 -2.77
N GLU A 245 3.26 6.66 -1.89
CA GLU A 245 3.24 5.22 -1.71
C GLU A 245 1.87 4.70 -1.25
N LEU A 246 1.10 5.55 -0.54
CA LEU A 246 -0.23 5.17 -0.07
C LEU A 246 -1.34 5.37 -1.11
N ARG A 247 -1.00 5.95 -2.28
CA ARG A 247 -1.94 6.14 -3.38
C ARG A 247 -2.32 4.80 -4.04
N PRO A 248 -3.55 4.65 -4.56
CA PRO A 248 -4.62 5.63 -4.57
C PRO A 248 -5.25 5.84 -3.19
N LEU A 249 -5.57 7.08 -2.83
CA LEU A 249 -6.23 7.40 -1.55
C LEU A 249 -7.71 7.01 -1.58
N LEU A 250 -8.32 6.92 -0.38
CA LEU A 250 -9.76 6.66 -0.29
C LEU A 250 -10.54 7.69 -1.10
N ARG A 251 -11.55 7.21 -1.84
CA ARG A 251 -12.41 8.10 -2.61
C ARG A 251 -13.29 8.90 -1.66
N LEU A 252 -13.34 10.21 -1.86
CA LEU A 252 -14.25 11.10 -1.17
C LEU A 252 -15.55 11.26 -1.99
N LYS A 253 -16.71 11.13 -1.34
CA LYS A 253 -18.03 11.39 -1.92
C LYS A 253 -18.54 12.72 -1.40
N LYS A 254 -19.42 13.37 -2.15
CA LYS A 254 -20.00 14.68 -1.81
C LYS A 254 -20.59 14.73 -0.39
N ALA A 255 -21.29 13.67 0.03
CA ALA A 255 -21.91 13.58 1.35
C ALA A 255 -20.90 13.43 2.52
N GLU A 256 -19.62 13.20 2.23
CA GLU A 256 -18.57 12.97 3.24
C GLU A 256 -17.64 14.20 3.40
N TYR A 257 -17.84 15.27 2.62
CA TYR A 257 -16.96 16.45 2.68
C TYR A 257 -17.05 17.15 4.03
N GLU A 258 -18.27 17.37 4.52
CA GLU A 258 -18.52 18.06 5.80
C GLU A 258 -17.82 17.34 6.97
N ASP A 259 -17.98 16.02 7.08
CA ASP A 259 -17.35 15.21 8.14
C ASP A 259 -15.80 15.28 8.08
N VAL A 260 -15.23 15.30 6.87
CA VAL A 260 -13.78 15.34 6.64
C VAL A 260 -13.24 16.72 6.99
N GLU A 261 -13.92 17.79 6.58
CA GLU A 261 -13.55 19.17 6.91
C GLU A 261 -13.68 19.44 8.42
N GLU A 262 -14.75 18.96 9.07
CA GLU A 262 -14.91 19.08 10.51
C GLU A 262 -13.78 18.36 11.26
N THR A 263 -13.38 17.17 10.78
CA THR A 263 -12.24 16.46 11.36
C THR A 263 -10.93 17.20 11.15
N LEU A 264 -10.73 17.79 9.96
CA LEU A 264 -9.56 18.62 9.69
C LEU A 264 -9.49 19.81 10.65
N MET A 265 -10.59 20.54 10.84
CA MET A 265 -10.68 21.70 11.75
C MET A 265 -10.27 21.35 13.19
N LYS A 266 -10.63 20.15 13.67
CA LYS A 266 -10.24 19.65 15.01
C LYS A 266 -8.74 19.44 15.16
N HIS A 267 -7.99 19.34 14.06
CA HIS A 267 -6.57 18.98 14.04
C HIS A 267 -5.66 20.03 13.37
N THR A 268 -6.23 21.15 12.89
CA THR A 268 -5.50 22.21 12.15
C THR A 268 -4.33 22.82 12.93
N SER A 269 -4.44 22.93 14.27
CA SER A 269 -3.40 23.55 15.12
C SER A 269 -2.04 22.86 15.04
N ASP A 270 -2.03 21.55 14.81
CA ASP A 270 -0.85 20.68 14.89
C ASP A 270 -0.58 19.94 13.57
N LEU A 271 -1.10 20.48 12.46
CA LEU A 271 -1.00 19.85 11.15
C LEU A 271 0.45 19.79 10.66
N LEU A 272 0.92 18.60 10.29
CA LEU A 272 2.30 18.37 9.81
C LEU A 272 2.44 18.55 8.29
N VAL A 273 1.31 18.45 7.58
CA VAL A 273 1.22 18.66 6.13
C VAL A 273 0.72 20.08 5.89
N THR A 274 1.29 20.80 4.93
CA THR A 274 0.76 22.13 4.57
C THR A 274 -0.58 21.97 3.88
N GLU A 275 -1.60 22.65 4.38
CA GLU A 275 -2.91 22.72 3.72
C GLU A 275 -2.81 23.56 2.43
N PRO A 276 -3.14 23.01 1.25
CA PRO A 276 -3.18 23.78 0.02
C PRO A 276 -4.40 24.71 0.00
N SER A 277 -4.38 25.72 -0.88
CA SER A 277 -5.54 26.58 -1.09
C SER A 277 -6.75 25.75 -1.54
N ALA A 278 -7.97 26.12 -1.12
CA ALA A 278 -9.20 25.49 -1.57
C ALA A 278 -9.42 25.60 -3.10
N PHE A 279 -8.75 26.54 -3.76
CA PHE A 279 -8.76 26.71 -5.22
C PHE A 279 -7.67 25.90 -5.94
N ASP A 280 -6.78 25.24 -5.18
CA ASP A 280 -5.73 24.40 -5.73
C ASP A 280 -6.32 23.06 -6.21
N PRO A 281 -5.97 22.58 -7.42
CA PRO A 281 -6.36 21.25 -7.90
C PRO A 281 -5.98 20.11 -6.94
N ASP A 282 -4.97 20.29 -6.10
CA ASP A 282 -4.52 19.30 -5.11
C ASP A 282 -5.34 19.31 -3.81
N TYR A 283 -6.27 20.25 -3.61
CA TYR A 283 -7.13 20.29 -2.41
C TYR A 283 -8.00 19.03 -2.26
N ASP A 284 -8.54 18.49 -3.36
CA ASP A 284 -9.27 17.20 -3.33
C ASP A 284 -8.36 16.05 -2.87
N TYR A 285 -7.11 16.04 -3.32
CA TYR A 285 -6.14 15.02 -2.89
C TYR A 285 -5.80 15.14 -1.42
N PHE A 286 -5.69 16.36 -0.90
CA PHE A 286 -5.48 16.65 0.50
C PHE A 286 -6.68 16.19 1.35
N LEU A 287 -7.93 16.51 0.99
CA LEU A 287 -9.09 16.01 1.73
C LEU A 287 -9.19 14.47 1.71
N ARG A 288 -8.78 13.84 0.61
CA ARG A 288 -8.71 12.38 0.51
C ARG A 288 -7.62 11.77 1.40
N SER A 289 -6.53 12.48 1.67
CA SER A 289 -5.51 12.01 2.64
C SER A 289 -6.03 12.15 4.07
N VAL A 290 -6.78 13.21 4.39
CA VAL A 290 -7.51 13.36 5.66
C VAL A 290 -8.50 12.22 5.86
N LYS A 291 -9.35 11.91 4.87
CA LYS A 291 -10.26 10.75 4.93
C LYS A 291 -9.51 9.43 5.14
N THR A 292 -8.36 9.27 4.48
CA THR A 292 -7.52 8.08 4.65
C THR A 292 -6.92 8.02 6.06
N ALA A 293 -6.55 9.15 6.66
CA ALA A 293 -6.11 9.23 8.05
C ALA A 293 -7.24 8.92 9.05
N MET A 294 -8.46 9.40 8.80
CA MET A 294 -9.66 9.04 9.58
C MET A 294 -9.87 7.53 9.61
N PHE A 295 -9.74 6.87 8.46
CA PHE A 295 -9.82 5.42 8.37
C PHE A 295 -8.80 4.74 9.31
N PHE A 296 -7.53 5.14 9.24
CA PHE A 296 -6.50 4.55 10.11
C PHE A 296 -6.72 4.88 11.58
N SER A 297 -7.20 6.09 11.88
CA SER A 297 -7.52 6.54 13.25
C SER A 297 -8.59 5.63 13.87
N ARG A 298 -9.66 5.36 13.14
CA ARG A 298 -10.72 4.42 13.57
C ARG A 298 -10.18 2.99 13.69
N TRP A 299 -9.30 2.57 12.79
CA TRP A 299 -8.66 1.24 12.85
C TRP A 299 -7.80 1.05 14.11
N ILE A 300 -7.00 2.04 14.49
CA ILE A 300 -6.17 1.99 15.71
C ILE A 300 -6.97 2.17 17.00
N GLU A 301 -8.25 2.52 16.91
CA GLU A 301 -9.22 2.54 18.01
C GLU A 301 -10.05 1.25 18.08
N GLU A 302 -9.63 0.18 17.40
CA GLU A 302 -10.19 -1.18 17.47
C GLU A 302 -11.57 -1.36 16.87
N ILE A 303 -12.01 -0.42 16.04
CA ILE A 303 -13.29 -0.51 15.32
C ILE A 303 -13.29 -1.72 14.40
N GLY A 304 -14.41 -2.47 14.40
CA GLY A 304 -14.62 -3.69 13.62
C GLY A 304 -14.33 -3.51 12.13
N GLU A 305 -13.65 -4.47 11.51
CA GLU A 305 -13.32 -4.40 10.08
C GLU A 305 -14.60 -4.23 9.23
N ASP A 306 -15.66 -4.99 9.51
CA ASP A 306 -16.94 -4.89 8.80
C ASP A 306 -17.59 -3.50 8.90
N VAL A 307 -17.41 -2.82 10.03
CA VAL A 307 -17.90 -1.45 10.25
C VAL A 307 -17.11 -0.49 9.38
N LEU A 308 -15.78 -0.57 9.42
CA LEU A 308 -14.90 0.29 8.64
C LEU A 308 -15.07 0.13 7.13
N LEU A 309 -15.23 -1.11 6.65
CA LEU A 309 -15.46 -1.40 5.24
C LEU A 309 -16.76 -0.76 4.73
N LYS A 310 -17.80 -0.71 5.57
CA LYS A 310 -19.08 -0.04 5.27
C LYS A 310 -18.95 1.47 5.36
N GLU A 311 -18.46 1.99 6.49
CA GLU A 311 -18.31 3.41 6.80
C GLU A 311 -17.47 4.14 5.73
N PHE A 312 -16.31 3.58 5.37
CA PHE A 312 -15.39 4.20 4.40
C PHE A 312 -15.57 3.70 2.97
N ASN A 313 -16.53 2.78 2.72
CA ASN A 313 -16.76 2.14 1.43
C ASN A 313 -15.48 1.53 0.82
N VAL A 314 -14.75 0.76 1.62
CA VAL A 314 -13.48 0.11 1.26
C VAL A 314 -13.71 -1.39 1.07
N ARG A 315 -12.90 -2.04 0.23
CA ARG A 315 -12.93 -3.50 0.06
C ARG A 315 -11.82 -4.16 0.91
N PRO A 316 -12.02 -5.39 1.42
CA PRO A 316 -11.03 -6.07 2.28
C PRO A 316 -9.61 -6.11 1.69
N GLY A 317 -9.46 -6.45 0.40
CA GLY A 317 -8.16 -6.49 -0.26
C GLY A 317 -7.48 -5.12 -0.36
N GLU A 318 -8.26 -4.06 -0.56
CA GLU A 318 -7.75 -2.68 -0.56
C GLU A 318 -7.29 -2.26 0.84
N LEU A 319 -8.08 -2.61 1.87
CA LEU A 319 -7.70 -2.39 3.26
C LEU A 319 -6.35 -3.04 3.57
N HIS A 320 -6.21 -4.33 3.29
CA HIS A 320 -4.97 -5.06 3.55
C HIS A 320 -3.75 -4.41 2.88
N ALA A 321 -3.85 -4.06 1.59
CA ALA A 321 -2.78 -3.39 0.86
C ALA A 321 -2.43 -2.02 1.46
N LYS A 322 -3.44 -1.25 1.87
CA LYS A 322 -3.24 0.06 2.52
C LYS A 322 -2.54 -0.06 3.87
N LYS A 323 -2.93 -1.04 4.71
CA LYS A 323 -2.25 -1.27 5.99
C LYS A 323 -0.79 -1.66 5.81
N GLU A 324 -0.50 -2.55 4.84
CA GLU A 324 0.87 -2.98 4.54
C GLU A 324 1.74 -1.80 4.13
N ARG A 325 1.25 -0.96 3.21
CA ARG A 325 1.94 0.26 2.78
C ARG A 325 2.09 1.28 3.91
N ALA A 326 1.04 1.51 4.70
CA ALA A 326 1.11 2.40 5.85
C ALA A 326 2.15 1.92 6.88
N ASN A 327 2.22 0.62 7.15
CA ASN A 327 3.25 0.05 8.03
C ASN A 327 4.66 0.24 7.48
N TRP A 328 4.85 0.08 6.17
CA TRP A 328 6.14 0.34 5.52
C TRP A 328 6.55 1.81 5.62
N ILE A 329 5.63 2.75 5.34
CA ILE A 329 5.89 4.19 5.46
C ILE A 329 6.18 4.57 6.91
N LEU A 330 5.42 4.03 7.89
CA LEU A 330 5.66 4.25 9.32
C LEU A 330 7.03 3.73 9.76
N TYR A 331 7.43 2.56 9.26
CA TYR A 331 8.78 2.04 9.48
C TYR A 331 9.84 2.96 8.88
N ALA A 332 9.68 3.37 7.62
CA ALA A 332 10.61 4.29 6.97
C ALA A 332 10.73 5.60 7.74
N ALA A 333 9.60 6.19 8.16
CA ALA A 333 9.56 7.39 8.98
C ALA A 333 10.30 7.22 10.32
N SER A 334 10.15 6.06 11.00
CA SER A 334 10.88 5.78 12.24
C SER A 334 12.40 5.69 12.02
N GLU A 335 12.84 5.11 10.90
CA GLU A 335 14.26 4.99 10.56
C GLU A 335 14.87 6.35 10.18
N LEU A 336 14.11 7.21 9.49
CA LEU A 336 14.52 8.59 9.21
C LEU A 336 14.63 9.41 10.50
N ALA A 337 13.62 9.33 11.38
CA ALA A 337 13.65 9.99 12.68
C ALA A 337 14.86 9.57 13.53
N LYS A 338 15.23 8.29 13.49
CA LYS A 338 16.41 7.74 14.16
C LYS A 338 17.73 8.33 13.63
N ILE A 339 17.88 8.45 12.30
CA ILE A 339 19.07 9.08 11.70
C ILE A 339 19.17 10.55 12.08
N LEU A 340 18.03 11.24 12.12
CA LEU A 340 17.92 12.65 12.52
C LEU A 340 17.98 12.85 14.04
N THR A 341 18.17 11.79 14.83
CA THR A 341 18.22 11.82 16.31
C THR A 341 16.95 12.37 16.98
N LEU A 342 15.80 12.26 16.30
CA LEU A 342 14.49 12.69 16.79
C LEU A 342 13.80 11.56 17.59
N HIS A 343 14.40 11.17 18.72
CA HIS A 343 14.02 9.97 19.48
C HIS A 343 12.56 9.94 19.96
N ASP A 344 11.99 11.08 20.34
CA ASP A 344 10.59 11.15 20.75
C ASP A 344 9.65 10.85 19.57
N ILE A 345 9.96 11.39 18.39
CA ILE A 345 9.20 11.16 17.16
C ILE A 345 9.37 9.71 16.68
N GLU A 346 10.60 9.17 16.73
CA GLU A 346 10.90 7.76 16.45
C GLU A 346 10.02 6.83 17.29
N LYS A 347 9.90 7.11 18.59
CA LYS A 347 9.07 6.32 19.52
C LYS A 347 7.59 6.35 19.13
N GLU A 348 7.07 7.52 18.77
CA GLU A 348 5.66 7.66 18.35
C GLU A 348 5.39 6.94 17.01
N PHE A 349 6.30 7.00 16.03
CA PHE A 349 6.17 6.20 14.81
C PHE A 349 6.19 4.69 15.09
N ASN A 350 7.07 4.23 15.98
CA ASN A 350 7.15 2.82 16.36
C ASN A 350 5.88 2.32 17.06
N LYS A 351 5.31 3.12 17.97
CA LYS A 351 4.01 2.83 18.58
C LYS A 351 2.92 2.77 17.51
N LEU A 352 2.84 3.80 16.66
CA LEU A 352 1.80 3.90 15.64
C LEU A 352 1.87 2.77 14.62
N LYS A 353 3.09 2.38 14.20
CA LYS A 353 3.32 1.19 13.36
C LYS A 353 2.67 -0.04 13.97
N PHE A 354 2.91 -0.30 15.24
CA PHE A 354 2.31 -1.45 15.94
C PHE A 354 0.79 -1.33 16.02
N ARG A 355 0.26 -0.14 16.30
CA ARG A 355 -1.19 0.11 16.32
C ARG A 355 -1.83 -0.12 14.95
N VAL A 356 -1.20 0.33 13.86
CA VAL A 356 -1.70 0.16 12.49
C VAL A 356 -1.59 -1.29 12.01
N GLU A 357 -0.52 -2.00 12.36
CA GLU A 357 -0.36 -3.42 12.02
C GLU A 357 -1.51 -4.27 12.59
N TYR A 358 -1.74 -4.14 13.90
CA TYR A 358 -2.68 -4.99 14.62
C TYR A 358 -4.09 -4.40 14.74
N GLY A 359 -4.25 -3.08 14.57
CA GLY A 359 -5.52 -2.37 14.77
C GLY A 359 -5.91 -2.34 16.23
N VAL A 360 -5.03 -1.80 17.08
CA VAL A 360 -5.19 -1.81 18.53
C VAL A 360 -4.80 -0.50 19.22
N LYS A 361 -5.33 -0.33 20.43
CA LYS A 361 -4.83 0.64 21.41
C LYS A 361 -3.54 0.15 22.07
N GLU A 362 -2.76 1.08 22.62
CA GLU A 362 -1.42 0.82 23.18
C GLU A 362 -1.40 -0.20 24.33
N GLU A 363 -2.48 -0.26 25.11
CA GLU A 363 -2.61 -1.16 26.24
C GLU A 363 -2.58 -2.67 25.88
N LEU A 364 -2.75 -3.01 24.60
CA LEU A 364 -2.72 -4.39 24.12
C LEU A 364 -1.33 -4.85 23.65
N PHE A 365 -0.31 -3.99 23.65
CA PHE A 365 1.01 -4.29 23.08
C PHE A 365 1.69 -5.50 23.72
N SER A 366 1.57 -5.66 25.04
CA SER A 366 2.12 -6.79 25.79
C SER A 366 1.56 -8.15 25.32
N LEU A 367 0.28 -8.19 24.97
CA LEU A 367 -0.44 -9.41 24.59
C LEU A 367 -0.19 -9.79 23.13
N LEU A 368 0.04 -8.81 22.26
CA LEU A 368 0.26 -9.05 20.83
C LEU A 368 1.63 -9.62 20.50
N LYS A 369 2.57 -9.62 21.45
CA LYS A 369 3.84 -10.36 21.34
C LYS A 369 3.64 -11.87 21.29
N LEU A 370 2.45 -12.36 21.67
CA LEU A 370 2.12 -13.78 21.72
C LEU A 370 1.65 -14.29 20.35
N LYS A 371 2.24 -15.39 19.90
CA LYS A 371 1.83 -16.06 18.66
C LYS A 371 0.39 -16.55 18.80
N GLY A 372 -0.43 -16.27 17.79
CA GLY A 372 -1.85 -16.66 17.74
C GLY A 372 -2.81 -15.67 18.40
N ILE A 373 -2.32 -14.55 18.93
CA ILE A 373 -3.15 -13.46 19.45
C ILE A 373 -3.25 -12.36 18.40
N GLY A 374 -4.46 -12.12 17.88
CA GLY A 374 -4.80 -10.92 17.12
C GLY A 374 -5.65 -9.96 17.96
N ARG A 375 -6.03 -8.80 17.39
CA ARG A 375 -6.79 -7.74 18.08
C ARG A 375 -7.99 -8.23 18.90
N ILE A 376 -8.86 -9.07 18.32
CA ILE A 376 -10.08 -9.56 18.98
C ILE A 376 -9.73 -10.37 20.24
N ARG A 377 -8.73 -11.26 20.15
CA ARG A 377 -8.31 -12.09 21.29
C ARG A 377 -7.59 -11.26 22.33
N ALA A 378 -6.74 -10.32 21.92
CA ALA A 378 -6.05 -9.42 22.82
C ALA A 378 -7.04 -8.59 23.65
N ARG A 379 -8.03 -7.97 22.99
CA ARG A 379 -9.10 -7.20 23.66
C ARG A 379 -9.92 -8.06 24.61
N LYS A 380 -10.28 -9.28 24.20
CA LYS A 380 -11.01 -10.23 25.06
C LYS A 380 -10.22 -10.62 26.30
N LEU A 381 -8.91 -10.88 26.17
CA LEU A 381 -8.03 -11.16 27.31
C LEU A 381 -7.92 -9.95 28.25
N PHE A 382 -7.70 -8.76 27.69
CA PHE A 382 -7.56 -7.53 28.45
C PHE A 382 -8.82 -7.19 29.25
N GLY A 383 -10.00 -7.32 28.64
CA GLY A 383 -11.30 -7.15 29.31
C GLY A 383 -11.53 -8.15 30.44
N ASN A 384 -10.89 -9.33 30.38
CA ASN A 384 -10.91 -10.35 31.43
C ASN A 384 -9.72 -10.26 32.39
N LYS A 385 -9.13 -9.06 32.54
CA LYS A 385 -8.01 -8.76 33.46
C LYS A 385 -6.72 -9.54 33.17
N VAL A 386 -6.55 -10.09 31.97
CA VAL A 386 -5.29 -10.66 31.50
C VAL A 386 -4.59 -9.61 30.65
N ARG A 387 -3.72 -8.80 31.27
CA ARG A 387 -3.13 -7.61 30.62
C ARG A 387 -1.69 -7.81 30.17
N ASN A 388 -1.00 -8.83 30.68
CA ASN A 388 0.40 -9.08 30.37
C ASN A 388 0.75 -10.58 30.49
N LEU A 389 2.00 -10.91 30.20
CA LEU A 389 2.53 -12.28 30.28
C LEU A 389 2.45 -12.86 31.71
N GLY A 390 2.58 -12.02 32.74
CA GLY A 390 2.45 -12.43 34.14
C GLY A 390 1.02 -12.86 34.47
N ASP A 391 0.02 -12.09 34.04
CA ASP A 391 -1.39 -12.46 34.22
C ASP A 391 -1.73 -13.75 33.44
N LEU A 392 -1.14 -13.92 32.25
CA LEU A 392 -1.31 -15.12 31.43
C LEU A 392 -0.71 -16.36 32.10
N LYS A 393 0.36 -16.22 32.88
CA LYS A 393 0.88 -17.32 33.72
C LYS A 393 -0.10 -17.69 34.84
N LYS A 394 -0.73 -16.69 35.47
CA LYS A 394 -1.60 -16.87 36.64
C LYS A 394 -2.99 -17.41 36.31
N ILE A 395 -3.58 -17.03 35.17
CA ILE A 395 -4.95 -17.46 34.81
C ILE A 395 -5.03 -18.98 34.66
N ASP A 396 -6.12 -19.59 35.15
CA ASP A 396 -6.38 -21.01 34.97
C ASP A 396 -6.52 -21.37 33.48
N VAL A 397 -6.03 -22.55 33.11
CA VAL A 397 -5.99 -23.02 31.72
C VAL A 397 -7.39 -23.23 31.16
N SER A 398 -8.34 -23.69 31.98
CA SER A 398 -9.72 -23.89 31.56
C SER A 398 -10.41 -22.55 31.33
N ALA A 399 -10.17 -21.56 32.21
CA ALA A 399 -10.66 -20.20 32.03
C ALA A 399 -10.06 -19.56 30.76
N LEU A 400 -8.75 -19.72 30.52
CA LEU A 400 -8.09 -19.25 29.30
C LEU A 400 -8.67 -19.91 28.05
N ALA A 401 -8.92 -21.22 28.08
CA ALA A 401 -9.51 -21.97 26.98
C ALA A 401 -10.93 -21.50 26.62
N GLN A 402 -11.71 -21.04 27.60
CA GLN A 402 -13.02 -20.41 27.36
C GLN A 402 -12.90 -19.05 26.67
N LEU A 403 -11.80 -18.32 26.89
CA LEU A 403 -11.57 -17.02 26.27
C LEU A 403 -11.08 -17.15 24.83
N VAL A 404 -10.03 -17.94 24.59
CA VAL A 404 -9.31 -17.96 23.30
C VAL A 404 -9.44 -19.27 22.52
N GLY A 405 -10.10 -20.28 23.08
CA GLY A 405 -10.19 -21.64 22.53
C GLY A 405 -9.08 -22.56 23.04
N LYS A 406 -9.38 -23.87 23.09
CA LYS A 406 -8.51 -24.90 23.71
C LYS A 406 -7.09 -24.91 23.13
N LYS A 407 -6.96 -25.06 21.80
CA LYS A 407 -5.66 -25.16 21.13
C LYS A 407 -4.77 -23.95 21.44
N ILE A 408 -5.34 -22.76 21.32
CA ILE A 408 -4.62 -21.50 21.54
C ILE A 408 -4.26 -21.35 23.01
N ALA A 409 -5.14 -21.69 23.95
CA ALA A 409 -4.82 -21.63 25.37
C ALA A 409 -3.62 -22.50 25.76
N ILE A 410 -3.51 -23.71 25.19
CA ILE A 410 -2.34 -24.58 25.36
C ILE A 410 -1.09 -23.92 24.78
N ASP A 411 -1.16 -23.44 23.54
CA ASP A 411 -0.03 -22.80 22.86
C ASP A 411 0.45 -21.55 23.60
N LEU A 412 -0.47 -20.77 24.19
CA LEU A 412 -0.14 -19.59 24.99
C LEU A 412 0.54 -19.95 26.31
N LYS A 413 0.07 -21.00 26.99
CA LYS A 413 0.71 -21.48 28.22
C LYS A 413 2.12 -21.99 27.96
N LYS A 414 2.32 -22.71 26.85
CA LYS A 414 3.65 -23.13 26.39
C LYS A 414 4.57 -21.93 26.14
N GLN A 415 4.07 -20.88 25.49
CA GLN A 415 4.85 -19.65 25.25
C GLN A 415 5.28 -18.92 26.53
N VAL A 416 4.60 -19.13 27.65
CA VAL A 416 4.99 -18.58 28.97
C VAL A 416 5.70 -19.59 29.87
N GLY A 417 6.13 -20.74 29.33
CA GLY A 417 6.92 -21.76 30.03
C GLY A 417 6.11 -22.73 30.87
N ILE A 418 4.81 -22.88 30.61
CA ILE A 418 3.93 -23.83 31.30
C ILE A 418 3.52 -24.93 30.30
N ASN A 419 4.09 -26.14 30.46
CA ASN A 419 3.74 -27.30 29.64
C ASN A 419 2.46 -27.96 30.16
N ILE A 420 1.44 -28.02 29.30
CA ILE A 420 0.16 -28.68 29.57
C ILE A 420 -0.18 -29.52 28.34
N ASP A 421 -0.36 -30.83 28.55
CA ASP A 421 -0.62 -31.78 27.46
C ASP A 421 -2.11 -32.08 27.27
N LYS A 422 -2.95 -31.89 28.29
CA LYS A 422 -4.41 -32.07 28.23
C LYS A 422 -5.14 -31.04 29.10
N ILE A 423 -6.28 -30.53 28.62
CA ILE A 423 -7.19 -29.65 29.37
C ILE A 423 -8.51 -30.40 29.61
N GLU A 424 -8.81 -30.73 30.87
CA GLU A 424 -10.15 -31.18 31.28
C GLU A 424 -11.01 -29.96 31.65
N ILE A 425 -11.93 -29.56 30.76
CA ILE A 425 -12.90 -28.49 31.05
C ILE A 425 -14.16 -29.13 31.65
N LYS A 426 -14.41 -28.91 32.95
CA LYS A 426 -15.67 -29.32 33.58
C LYS A 426 -16.86 -28.52 32.97
N PRO A 427 -17.99 -29.16 32.62
CA PRO A 427 -19.03 -28.54 31.76
C PRO A 427 -19.71 -27.27 32.28
N ASN A 428 -19.66 -26.97 33.60
CA ASN A 428 -20.60 -26.03 34.24
C ASN A 428 -19.99 -24.80 34.94
N LYS A 429 -18.86 -24.24 34.47
CA LYS A 429 -18.42 -22.90 34.93
C LYS A 429 -18.37 -21.91 33.76
N ARG A 430 -19.54 -21.40 33.34
CA ARG A 430 -19.62 -20.13 32.59
C ARG A 430 -19.61 -19.00 33.62
N LYS A 431 -18.47 -18.33 33.83
CA LYS A 431 -18.43 -17.04 34.54
C LYS A 431 -18.30 -15.91 33.53
N GLY A 432 -19.34 -15.09 33.46
CA GLY A 432 -19.33 -13.70 32.95
C GLY A 432 -18.60 -13.46 31.64
N GLN A 433 -19.18 -13.88 30.51
CA GLN A 433 -18.84 -13.26 29.23
C GLN A 433 -19.60 -11.93 29.14
N ILE A 434 -18.87 -10.82 29.09
CA ILE A 434 -19.43 -9.56 28.59
C ILE A 434 -19.45 -9.67 27.06
N SER A 435 -20.59 -9.36 26.45
CA SER A 435 -20.80 -9.44 25.01
C SER A 435 -20.02 -8.33 24.31
N LEU A 436 -19.60 -8.56 23.06
CA LEU A 436 -18.99 -7.54 22.20
C LEU A 436 -19.94 -6.37 21.88
N GLY A 437 -21.24 -6.52 22.15
CA GLY A 437 -22.25 -5.46 21.98
C GLY A 437 -22.38 -4.50 23.17
N ASP A 438 -21.68 -4.75 24.28
CA ASP A 438 -21.75 -3.93 25.49
C ASP A 438 -20.57 -2.92 25.61
N TYR A 439 -19.83 -2.67 24.52
CA TYR A 439 -18.72 -1.72 24.44
C TYR A 439 -18.81 -0.78 23.24
#